data_AF-A0A4S8L6P4-F1
#
_entry.id   AF-A0A4S8L6P4-F1
#
_cell.length_a   1.000
_cell.length_b   1.000
_cell.length_c   1.000
_cell.angle_alpha   90.00
_cell.angle_beta   90.00
_cell.angle_gamma   90.00
#
_symmetry.space_group_name_H-M   'P 1'
#
loop_
_entity.id
_entity.type
_entity.pdbx_description
1 polymer ?
#
loop_
_entity_poly.entity_id
_entity_poly.type
_entity_poly.pdbx_seq_one_letter_code
_entity_poly.pdbx_strand_id
1 'polypeptide(L)'
;MNLPPDIRYLPENVFVVGITPGPSLPDVVTISHILRPLVDILITHWNGTIIQTHLHPEGTPIRVAVLPFIADLQAIRKITGFLSHKANLFCSWCLCPNSDKECLDLSKWRLRNPDEVREQTRQWQELRTKTARKQLETRNGVRWTPLHDLPYYNAVWHVVLGFMHNTLEGVLEDHLRHRWGIDKHEREGKAEKNDSESEEYEVEYSSVELDSELENLRQESEESGNEGNTILPFRLRSERNSASSPSPSPSQGDVEMTSDAIPSPYHLPSDEGAPTVVPASATLRSEDSEDEEGDPSYQLDEHDDLLSDFRPEWLESIRKCIQDVALPTHVHRPPGNLGEPSHGKLKAKEYLDLFTIFFPLILPEIWSTEQANYEQALLYNFYHLVASTNIIAAYSTSDTEADAYVYHYKEYRKTRAEIYAGVTSKPNHHYAMHNGQLLKFWGPLSLLNDLDFTMLRQMCRVGRYNALVSDGHFQSTEMKALSHLLSPTQSKSLKDTNFQSITPAEMAELRKKSEIVSDTDYNLLFQYLYKHTGLAWRHVNRAPHPLHSIVLPITIPTLEYFKHRSITYSTATAHDGNSAIQFYDYDPDCRTIYTGTILSKIAFAFLF
;
A
#
# COMPACT_ATOMS: atom_id res chain seq x y z
N MET A 1 1.40 -9.56 6.70
CA MET A 1 2.68 -9.12 6.08
C MET A 1 3.81 -9.49 7.04
N ASN A 2 4.85 -10.17 6.54
CA ASN A 2 5.84 -10.88 7.38
C ASN A 2 6.81 -9.97 8.15
N LEU A 3 6.88 -8.68 7.79
CA LEU A 3 7.79 -7.72 8.37
C LEU A 3 7.03 -6.54 8.99
N PRO A 4 7.51 -5.95 10.11
CA PRO A 4 6.97 -4.72 10.67
C PRO A 4 6.83 -3.59 9.62
N PRO A 5 5.82 -2.70 9.75
CA PRO A 5 5.59 -1.60 8.81
C PRO A 5 6.81 -0.71 8.56
N ASP A 6 7.67 -0.54 9.56
CA ASP A 6 8.85 0.33 9.52
C ASP A 6 10.02 -0.25 8.72
N ILE A 7 10.04 -1.56 8.44
CA ILE A 7 11.13 -2.18 7.67
C ILE A 7 10.69 -2.85 6.37
N ARG A 8 9.39 -3.15 6.20
CA ARG A 8 8.90 -3.94 5.06
C ARG A 8 9.11 -3.31 3.68
N TYR A 9 9.20 -1.98 3.60
CA TYR A 9 9.40 -1.23 2.35
C TYR A 9 10.85 -0.75 2.18
N LEU A 10 11.77 -1.23 3.04
CA LEU A 10 13.19 -0.98 2.81
C LEU A 10 13.63 -1.74 1.55
N PRO A 11 14.51 -1.18 0.70
CA PRO A 11 14.95 -1.80 -0.54
C PRO A 11 15.48 -3.24 -0.37
N GLU A 12 16.11 -3.55 0.76
CA GLU A 12 16.60 -4.91 1.09
C GLU A 12 15.49 -5.94 1.37
N ASN A 13 14.27 -5.48 1.65
CA ASN A 13 13.11 -6.32 2.01
C ASN A 13 12.07 -6.41 0.90
N VAL A 14 12.30 -5.73 -0.23
CA VAL A 14 11.40 -5.73 -1.40
C VAL A 14 12.11 -6.34 -2.60
N PHE A 15 11.40 -7.26 -3.27
CA PHE A 15 11.89 -7.91 -4.46
C PHE A 15 10.99 -7.61 -5.66
N VAL A 16 11.54 -7.00 -6.70
CA VAL A 16 10.83 -6.72 -7.96
C VAL A 16 10.91 -7.96 -8.84
N VAL A 17 9.76 -8.63 -9.02
CA VAL A 17 9.69 -9.88 -9.80
C VAL A 17 9.56 -9.64 -11.30
N GLY A 18 9.00 -8.50 -11.71
CA GLY A 18 8.80 -8.18 -13.11
C GLY A 18 8.34 -6.75 -13.33
N ILE A 19 8.52 -6.26 -14.55
CA ILE A 19 8.07 -4.95 -15.02
C ILE A 19 7.22 -5.19 -16.26
N THR A 20 6.03 -4.61 -16.30
CA THR A 20 5.15 -4.70 -17.48
C THR A 20 5.70 -3.82 -18.60
N PRO A 21 5.75 -4.32 -19.85
CA PRO A 21 6.22 -3.52 -20.98
C PRO A 21 5.27 -2.34 -21.24
N GLY A 22 5.83 -1.17 -21.57
CA GLY A 22 5.07 -0.03 -22.08
C GLY A 22 4.96 -0.07 -23.61
N PRO A 23 4.33 0.94 -24.25
CA PRO A 23 3.80 2.17 -23.66
C PRO A 23 2.35 2.04 -23.14
N SER A 24 1.60 1.03 -23.58
CA SER A 24 0.20 0.83 -23.22
C SER A 24 0.01 -0.02 -21.96
N LEU A 25 -1.16 0.10 -21.34
CA LEU A 25 -1.55 -0.77 -20.23
C LEU A 25 -1.62 -2.22 -20.72
N PRO A 26 -1.00 -3.18 -20.02
CA PRO A 26 -1.02 -4.57 -20.46
C PRO A 26 -2.43 -5.14 -20.33
N ASP A 27 -2.84 -5.90 -21.35
CA ASP A 27 -4.08 -6.66 -21.34
C ASP A 27 -3.96 -7.88 -20.39
N VAL A 28 -5.07 -8.59 -20.21
CA VAL A 28 -5.13 -9.76 -19.33
C VAL A 28 -4.21 -10.88 -19.81
N VAL A 29 -4.06 -11.03 -21.13
CA VAL A 29 -3.24 -12.07 -21.75
C VAL A 29 -1.76 -11.80 -21.45
N THR A 30 -1.31 -10.57 -21.66
CA THR A 30 0.05 -10.11 -21.37
C THR A 30 0.38 -10.26 -19.89
N ILE A 31 -0.49 -9.80 -18.99
CA ILE A 31 -0.31 -9.98 -17.54
C ILE A 31 -0.19 -11.46 -17.19
N SER A 32 -1.03 -12.32 -17.79
CA SER A 32 -0.97 -13.76 -17.54
C SER A 32 0.36 -14.38 -17.99
N HIS A 33 0.89 -13.96 -19.14
CA HIS A 33 2.20 -14.43 -19.59
C HIS A 33 3.35 -13.94 -18.69
N ILE A 34 3.26 -12.72 -18.16
CA ILE A 34 4.25 -12.16 -17.22
C ILE A 34 4.20 -12.90 -15.88
N LEU A 35 3.00 -13.23 -15.38
CA LEU A 35 2.82 -13.90 -14.09
C LEU A 35 3.16 -15.39 -14.13
N ARG A 36 3.09 -16.04 -15.30
CA ARG A 36 3.25 -17.50 -15.39
C ARG A 36 4.58 -18.02 -14.81
N PRO A 37 5.75 -17.47 -15.16
CA PRO A 37 7.02 -17.93 -14.59
C PRO A 37 7.09 -17.78 -13.07
N LEU A 38 6.52 -16.70 -12.52
CA LEU A 38 6.45 -16.49 -11.07
C LEU A 38 5.59 -17.57 -10.40
N VAL A 39 4.42 -17.87 -10.96
CA VAL A 39 3.53 -18.90 -10.43
C VAL A 39 4.20 -20.27 -10.42
N ASP A 40 4.86 -20.65 -11.51
CA ASP A 40 5.57 -21.94 -11.61
C ASP A 40 6.66 -22.08 -10.52
N ILE A 41 7.38 -21.00 -10.23
CA ILE A 41 8.36 -20.94 -9.13
C ILE A 41 7.66 -21.09 -7.77
N LEU A 42 6.58 -20.34 -7.53
CA LEU A 42 5.86 -20.35 -6.25
C LEU A 42 5.22 -21.71 -5.93
N ILE A 43 4.67 -22.41 -6.94
CA ILE A 43 4.14 -23.77 -6.76
C ILE A 43 5.22 -24.71 -6.23
N THR A 44 6.43 -24.62 -6.79
CA THR A 44 7.56 -25.44 -6.36
C THR A 44 7.96 -25.14 -4.92
N HIS A 45 8.00 -23.86 -4.54
CA HIS A 45 8.40 -23.42 -3.20
C HIS A 45 7.33 -23.64 -2.14
N TRP A 46 6.06 -23.77 -2.52
CA TRP A 46 4.98 -24.10 -1.59
C TRP A 46 5.16 -25.48 -0.95
N ASN A 47 5.63 -26.46 -1.72
CA ASN A 47 5.88 -27.81 -1.20
C ASN A 47 7.02 -27.84 -0.17
N GLY A 48 7.92 -26.87 -0.22
CA GLY A 48 9.04 -26.68 0.68
C GLY A 48 10.37 -26.92 -0.02
N THR A 49 11.34 -26.07 0.29
CA THR A 49 12.73 -26.18 -0.19
C THR A 49 13.66 -26.08 0.99
N ILE A 50 14.80 -26.78 0.95
CA ILE A 50 15.83 -26.64 1.99
C ILE A 50 16.79 -25.56 1.52
N ILE A 51 16.89 -24.48 2.29
CA ILE A 51 17.84 -23.39 2.03
C ILE A 51 18.92 -23.41 3.11
N GLN A 52 20.17 -23.56 2.68
CA GLN A 52 21.33 -23.45 3.56
C GLN A 52 21.67 -21.98 3.78
N THR A 53 21.95 -21.64 5.04
CA THR A 53 22.39 -20.30 5.43
C THR A 53 23.63 -20.41 6.31
N HIS A 54 24.34 -19.30 6.51
CA HIS A 54 25.53 -19.30 7.38
C HIS A 54 25.22 -19.78 8.82
N LEU A 55 24.05 -19.42 9.36
CA LEU A 55 23.61 -19.84 10.69
C LEU A 55 22.97 -21.24 10.71
N HIS A 56 22.55 -21.75 9.56
CA HIS A 56 21.94 -23.06 9.38
C HIS A 56 22.61 -23.82 8.22
N PRO A 57 23.85 -24.34 8.42
CA PRO A 57 24.61 -25.03 7.38
C PRO A 57 23.95 -26.35 6.94
N GLU A 58 23.22 -27.02 7.85
CA GLU A 58 22.42 -28.21 7.53
C GLU A 58 21.13 -27.88 6.74
N GLY A 59 20.85 -26.60 6.53
CA GLY A 59 19.66 -26.12 5.84
C GLY A 59 18.47 -25.91 6.75
N THR A 60 17.56 -25.05 6.30
CA THR A 60 16.27 -24.80 6.93
C THR A 60 15.16 -25.05 5.91
N PRO A 61 14.13 -25.84 6.24
CA PRO A 61 12.98 -25.99 5.36
C PRO A 61 12.21 -24.67 5.30
N ILE A 62 12.05 -24.13 4.09
CA ILE A 62 11.35 -22.88 3.83
C ILE A 62 10.23 -23.15 2.83
N ARG A 63 9.06 -22.60 3.13
CA ARG A 63 7.92 -22.50 2.22
C ARG A 63 7.65 -21.05 1.89
N VAL A 64 7.25 -20.79 0.64
CA VAL A 64 6.90 -19.45 0.16
C VAL A 64 5.44 -19.45 -0.25
N ALA A 65 4.70 -18.43 0.18
CA ALA A 65 3.33 -18.20 -0.24
C ALA A 65 3.09 -16.70 -0.47
N VAL A 66 2.33 -16.38 -1.52
CA VAL A 66 1.85 -15.03 -1.81
C VAL A 66 0.41 -14.91 -1.32
N LEU A 67 0.19 -14.08 -0.31
CA LEU A 67 -1.10 -13.93 0.33
C LEU A 67 -1.80 -12.64 -0.12
N PRO A 68 -1.54 -11.44 0.44
CA PRO A 68 -2.29 -10.26 0.03
C PRO A 68 -1.89 -9.82 -1.37
N PHE A 69 -2.89 -9.70 -2.25
CA PHE A 69 -2.78 -8.95 -3.49
C PHE A 69 -3.27 -7.52 -3.26
N ILE A 70 -2.37 -6.56 -3.43
CA ILE A 70 -2.59 -5.12 -3.17
C ILE A 70 -2.30 -4.38 -4.47
N ALA A 71 -3.33 -3.75 -5.04
CA ALA A 71 -3.21 -2.86 -6.19
C ALA A 71 -4.48 -2.01 -6.30
N ASP A 72 -4.51 -1.08 -7.27
CA ASP A 72 -5.76 -0.44 -7.65
C ASP A 72 -6.80 -1.47 -8.15
N LEU A 73 -8.07 -1.05 -8.20
CA LEU A 73 -9.18 -1.92 -8.61
C LEU A 73 -9.06 -2.43 -10.05
N GLN A 74 -8.37 -1.73 -10.95
CA GLN A 74 -8.19 -2.18 -12.34
C GLN A 74 -7.18 -3.33 -12.40
N ALA A 75 -6.04 -3.16 -11.74
CA ALA A 75 -4.99 -4.17 -11.64
C ALA A 75 -5.47 -5.42 -10.89
N ILE A 76 -6.19 -5.26 -9.77
CA ILE A 76 -6.82 -6.36 -9.03
C ILE A 76 -7.64 -7.23 -9.98
N ARG A 77 -8.54 -6.65 -10.77
CA ARG A 77 -9.43 -7.40 -11.67
C ARG A 77 -8.65 -8.15 -12.76
N LYS A 78 -7.66 -7.50 -13.38
CA LYS A 78 -6.85 -8.15 -14.42
C LYS A 78 -6.06 -9.34 -13.87
N ILE A 79 -5.50 -9.21 -12.67
CA ILE A 79 -4.60 -10.20 -12.07
C ILE A 79 -5.37 -11.34 -11.38
N THR A 80 -6.46 -11.03 -10.69
CA THR A 80 -7.30 -12.02 -9.98
C THR A 80 -8.36 -12.67 -10.86
N GLY A 81 -8.64 -12.10 -12.05
CA GLY A 81 -9.58 -12.66 -13.01
C GLY A 81 -11.03 -12.22 -12.82
N PHE A 82 -11.35 -11.30 -11.91
CA PHE A 82 -12.68 -10.70 -11.85
C PHE A 82 -12.92 -9.71 -12.99
N LEU A 83 -14.19 -9.52 -13.36
CA LEU A 83 -14.56 -8.64 -14.48
C LEU A 83 -14.60 -7.15 -14.11
N SER A 84 -14.76 -6.32 -15.14
CA SER A 84 -14.75 -4.86 -15.02
C SER A 84 -15.94 -4.33 -14.20
N HIS A 85 -15.85 -3.06 -13.78
CA HIS A 85 -16.95 -2.37 -13.11
C HIS A 85 -18.23 -2.26 -13.95
N LYS A 86 -18.14 -2.44 -15.28
CA LYS A 86 -19.31 -2.41 -16.18
C LYS A 86 -20.01 -3.77 -16.28
N ALA A 87 -19.38 -4.85 -15.81
CA ALA A 87 -19.97 -6.18 -15.84
C ALA A 87 -21.18 -6.27 -14.89
N ASN A 88 -22.12 -7.17 -15.20
CA ASN A 88 -23.24 -7.45 -14.31
C ASN A 88 -22.74 -7.92 -12.93
N LEU A 89 -21.80 -8.88 -12.91
CA LEU A 89 -21.13 -9.35 -11.70
C LEU A 89 -19.76 -8.69 -11.55
N PHE A 90 -19.78 -7.42 -11.13
CA PHE A 90 -18.59 -6.56 -11.04
C PHE A 90 -17.78 -6.72 -9.74
N CYS A 91 -18.37 -7.30 -8.69
CA CYS A 91 -17.75 -7.37 -7.37
C CYS A 91 -16.88 -8.62 -7.19
N SER A 92 -15.69 -8.44 -6.60
CA SER A 92 -14.75 -9.52 -6.25
C SER A 92 -15.19 -10.31 -5.01
N TRP A 93 -16.04 -9.74 -4.16
CA TRP A 93 -16.43 -10.33 -2.88
C TRP A 93 -17.86 -10.87 -2.85
N CYS A 94 -18.76 -10.33 -3.67
CA CYS A 94 -20.15 -10.77 -3.71
C CYS A 94 -20.70 -10.91 -5.13
N LEU A 95 -21.89 -11.51 -5.21
CA LEU A 95 -22.63 -11.75 -6.45
C LEU A 95 -23.72 -10.68 -6.69
N CYS A 96 -23.65 -9.53 -6.00
CA CYS A 96 -24.57 -8.42 -6.21
C CYS A 96 -24.46 -7.91 -7.66
N PRO A 97 -25.57 -7.90 -8.42
CA PRO A 97 -25.59 -7.33 -9.77
C PRO A 97 -25.28 -5.83 -9.75
N ASN A 98 -24.66 -5.30 -10.81
CA ASN A 98 -24.38 -3.87 -10.93
C ASN A 98 -25.66 -3.01 -10.83
N SER A 99 -26.77 -3.53 -11.34
CA SER A 99 -28.08 -2.89 -11.23
C SER A 99 -28.57 -2.73 -9.79
N ASP A 100 -28.06 -3.53 -8.86
CA ASP A 100 -28.46 -3.54 -7.43
C ASP A 100 -27.35 -2.99 -6.52
N LYS A 101 -26.33 -2.32 -7.07
CA LYS A 101 -25.17 -1.82 -6.30
C LYS A 101 -25.52 -0.81 -5.19
N GLU A 102 -26.70 -0.20 -5.26
CA GLU A 102 -27.23 0.73 -4.25
C GLU A 102 -27.93 0.01 -3.08
N CYS A 103 -28.17 -1.30 -3.16
CA CYS A 103 -28.77 -2.07 -2.08
C CYS A 103 -27.90 -2.04 -0.82
N LEU A 104 -28.44 -1.53 0.28
CA LEU A 104 -27.74 -1.45 1.58
C LEU A 104 -28.07 -2.61 2.53
N ASP A 105 -28.86 -3.57 2.07
CA ASP A 105 -29.23 -4.75 2.84
C ASP A 105 -28.23 -5.88 2.58
N LEU A 106 -27.19 -5.91 3.42
CA LEU A 106 -26.12 -6.91 3.36
C LEU A 106 -26.63 -8.35 3.49
N SER A 107 -27.81 -8.59 4.07
CA SER A 107 -28.38 -9.95 4.17
C SER A 107 -28.78 -10.51 2.79
N LYS A 108 -29.05 -9.64 1.81
CA LYS A 108 -29.35 -10.01 0.43
C LYS A 108 -28.09 -10.30 -0.39
N TRP A 109 -26.93 -9.91 0.12
CA TRP A 109 -25.67 -10.03 -0.60
C TRP A 109 -25.10 -11.43 -0.44
N ARG A 110 -25.29 -12.27 -1.46
CA ARG A 110 -24.59 -13.57 -1.51
C ARG A 110 -23.09 -13.32 -1.77
N LEU A 111 -22.27 -13.62 -0.77
CA LEU A 111 -20.81 -13.59 -0.91
C LEU A 111 -20.34 -14.68 -1.88
N ARG A 112 -19.24 -14.42 -2.58
CA ARG A 112 -18.59 -15.42 -3.41
C ARG A 112 -17.96 -16.47 -2.52
N ASN A 113 -18.20 -17.74 -2.84
CA ASN A 113 -17.51 -18.85 -2.21
C ASN A 113 -16.16 -19.08 -2.93
N PRO A 114 -15.01 -19.11 -2.21
CA PRO A 114 -13.70 -19.33 -2.83
C PRO A 114 -13.57 -20.64 -3.62
N ASP A 115 -14.14 -21.73 -3.14
CA ASP A 115 -14.09 -23.03 -3.81
C ASP A 115 -14.94 -23.03 -5.07
N GLU A 116 -16.10 -22.36 -5.03
CA GLU A 116 -16.94 -22.14 -6.21
C GLU A 116 -16.17 -21.31 -7.27
N VAL A 117 -15.48 -20.25 -6.88
CA VAL A 117 -14.65 -19.44 -7.79
C VAL A 117 -13.51 -20.28 -8.41
N ARG A 118 -12.85 -21.14 -7.62
CA ARG A 118 -11.80 -22.03 -8.13
C ARG A 118 -12.35 -23.02 -9.16
N GLU A 119 -13.52 -23.59 -8.90
CA GLU A 119 -14.17 -24.50 -9.84
C GLU A 119 -14.63 -23.77 -11.12
N GLN A 120 -15.20 -22.58 -10.99
CA GLN A 120 -15.60 -21.74 -12.13
C GLN A 120 -14.42 -21.38 -13.04
N THR A 121 -13.26 -21.06 -12.46
CA THR A 121 -12.06 -20.73 -13.23
C THR A 121 -11.41 -21.95 -13.87
N ARG A 122 -11.42 -23.12 -13.21
CA ARG A 122 -11.02 -24.40 -13.82
C ARG A 122 -11.87 -24.71 -15.05
N GLN A 123 -13.19 -24.61 -14.94
CA GLN A 123 -14.11 -24.81 -16.07
C GLN A 123 -13.80 -23.85 -17.22
N TRP A 124 -13.52 -22.57 -16.91
CA TRP A 124 -13.14 -21.59 -17.93
C TRP A 124 -11.84 -21.98 -18.66
N GLN A 125 -10.85 -22.48 -17.94
CA GLN A 125 -9.57 -22.88 -18.50
C GLN A 125 -9.71 -24.07 -19.48
N GLU A 126 -10.59 -25.02 -19.15
CA GLU A 126 -10.86 -26.23 -19.94
C GLU A 126 -11.61 -25.97 -21.26
N LEU A 127 -12.30 -24.82 -21.37
CA LEU A 127 -12.99 -24.43 -22.60
C LEU A 127 -11.98 -24.15 -23.72
N ARG A 128 -12.31 -24.62 -24.93
CA ARG A 128 -11.44 -24.51 -26.12
C ARG A 128 -11.66 -23.26 -26.96
N THR A 129 -12.86 -22.67 -26.94
CA THR A 129 -13.20 -21.53 -27.80
C THR A 129 -13.22 -20.23 -27.02
N LYS A 130 -12.75 -19.14 -27.65
CA LYS A 130 -12.80 -17.78 -27.07
C LYS A 130 -14.23 -17.38 -26.73
N THR A 131 -15.19 -17.71 -27.59
CA THR A 131 -16.62 -17.41 -27.38
C THR A 131 -17.20 -18.11 -26.15
N ALA A 132 -16.91 -19.41 -25.96
CA ALA A 132 -17.41 -20.12 -24.77
C ALA A 132 -16.79 -19.56 -23.49
N ARG A 133 -15.50 -19.20 -23.52
CA ARG A 133 -14.82 -18.52 -22.41
C ARG A 133 -15.47 -17.18 -22.07
N LYS A 134 -15.71 -16.32 -23.08
CA LYS A 134 -16.39 -15.01 -22.91
C LYS A 134 -17.80 -15.19 -22.30
N GLN A 135 -18.57 -16.16 -22.78
CA GLN A 135 -19.89 -16.47 -22.22
C GLN A 135 -19.82 -16.93 -20.77
N LEU A 136 -18.87 -17.82 -20.43
CA LEU A 136 -18.74 -18.35 -19.08
C LEU A 136 -18.28 -17.27 -18.09
N GLU A 137 -17.29 -16.45 -18.46
CA GLU A 137 -16.83 -15.38 -17.58
C GLU A 137 -17.90 -14.31 -17.39
N THR A 138 -18.68 -13.95 -18.42
CA THR A 138 -19.80 -13.02 -18.26
C THR A 138 -20.85 -13.57 -17.31
N ARG A 139 -21.14 -14.87 -17.38
CA ARG A 139 -22.11 -15.53 -16.51
C ARG A 139 -21.65 -15.60 -15.06
N ASN A 140 -20.39 -15.95 -14.82
CA ASN A 140 -19.85 -16.20 -13.48
C ASN A 140 -19.20 -14.96 -12.84
N GLY A 141 -18.88 -13.95 -13.65
CA GLY A 141 -18.14 -12.75 -13.26
C GLY A 141 -16.66 -12.99 -12.98
N VAL A 142 -16.09 -14.11 -13.42
CA VAL A 142 -14.69 -14.48 -13.18
C VAL A 142 -14.15 -15.33 -14.34
N ARG A 143 -12.86 -15.16 -14.63
CA ARG A 143 -12.06 -15.95 -15.58
C ARG A 143 -10.79 -16.46 -14.92
N TRP A 144 -10.16 -17.44 -15.53
CA TRP A 144 -8.88 -17.95 -15.06
C TRP A 144 -7.74 -16.95 -15.31
N THR A 145 -6.80 -16.93 -14.36
CA THR A 145 -5.48 -16.30 -14.47
C THR A 145 -4.47 -17.25 -13.82
N PRO A 146 -3.16 -17.14 -14.10
CA PRO A 146 -2.15 -18.03 -13.52
C PRO A 146 -2.19 -18.11 -12.00
N LEU A 147 -2.64 -17.07 -11.29
CA LEU A 147 -2.75 -17.11 -9.83
C LEU A 147 -3.68 -18.21 -9.32
N HIS A 148 -4.69 -18.61 -10.10
CA HIS A 148 -5.62 -19.68 -9.72
C HIS A 148 -4.96 -21.06 -9.69
N ASP A 149 -3.77 -21.22 -10.29
CA ASP A 149 -3.00 -22.46 -10.21
C ASP A 149 -2.27 -22.61 -8.86
N LEU A 150 -2.20 -21.55 -8.05
CA LEU A 150 -1.59 -21.61 -6.72
C LEU A 150 -2.54 -22.33 -5.73
N PRO A 151 -2.13 -23.45 -5.10
CA PRO A 151 -3.03 -24.28 -4.30
C PRO A 151 -3.54 -23.59 -3.04
N TYR A 152 -2.77 -22.65 -2.49
CA TYR A 152 -3.13 -21.86 -1.31
C TYR A 152 -3.86 -20.55 -1.64
N TYR A 153 -3.96 -20.17 -2.91
CA TYR A 153 -4.50 -18.86 -3.28
C TYR A 153 -6.03 -18.84 -3.22
N ASN A 154 -6.56 -17.81 -2.55
CA ASN A 154 -7.98 -17.56 -2.40
C ASN A 154 -8.34 -16.24 -3.10
N ALA A 155 -8.82 -16.30 -4.35
CA ALA A 155 -9.08 -15.12 -5.15
C ALA A 155 -10.07 -14.13 -4.52
N VAL A 156 -10.95 -14.58 -3.63
CA VAL A 156 -11.95 -13.73 -2.95
C VAL A 156 -11.32 -13.00 -1.76
N TRP A 157 -10.69 -13.73 -0.85
CA TRP A 157 -10.23 -13.18 0.44
C TRP A 157 -8.78 -12.70 0.41
N HIS A 158 -7.97 -13.16 -0.54
CA HIS A 158 -6.58 -12.73 -0.69
C HIS A 158 -6.44 -11.39 -1.43
N VAL A 159 -7.54 -10.70 -1.72
CA VAL A 159 -7.55 -9.36 -2.30
C VAL A 159 -7.72 -8.32 -1.19
N VAL A 160 -6.84 -7.33 -1.18
CA VAL A 160 -6.95 -6.17 -0.29
C VAL A 160 -7.55 -5.02 -1.09
N LEU A 161 -8.59 -4.38 -0.55
CA LEU A 161 -9.13 -3.16 -1.14
C LEU A 161 -8.18 -1.99 -0.82
N GLY A 162 -7.58 -1.39 -1.86
CA GLY A 162 -6.61 -0.31 -1.69
C GLY A 162 -7.21 0.88 -0.93
N PHE A 163 -6.65 1.19 0.25
CA PHE A 163 -7.11 2.30 1.09
C PHE A 163 -6.99 3.64 0.35
N MET A 164 -5.85 3.87 -0.33
CA MET A 164 -5.61 5.10 -1.07
C MET A 164 -6.59 5.24 -2.24
N HIS A 165 -6.62 4.25 -3.13
CA HIS A 165 -7.40 4.31 -4.37
C HIS A 165 -8.92 4.18 -4.18
N ASN A 166 -9.38 3.44 -3.17
CA ASN A 166 -10.81 3.28 -2.93
C ASN A 166 -11.35 4.28 -1.91
N THR A 167 -10.73 4.42 -0.73
CA THR A 167 -11.25 5.33 0.29
C THR A 167 -10.95 6.78 -0.07
N LEU A 168 -9.68 7.13 -0.30
CA LEU A 168 -9.28 8.53 -0.48
C LEU A 168 -9.67 9.05 -1.87
N GLU A 169 -9.21 8.40 -2.94
CA GLU A 169 -9.44 8.83 -4.34
C GLU A 169 -10.79 8.35 -4.90
N GLY A 170 -11.41 7.35 -4.25
CA GLY A 170 -12.67 6.77 -4.70
C GLY A 170 -13.89 7.34 -3.99
N VAL A 171 -13.86 7.40 -2.65
CA VAL A 171 -15.01 7.81 -1.82
C VAL A 171 -14.92 9.28 -1.41
N LEU A 172 -13.79 9.71 -0.84
CA LEU A 172 -13.62 11.09 -0.36
C LEU A 172 -13.55 12.08 -1.52
N GLU A 173 -12.76 11.79 -2.55
CA GLU A 173 -12.72 12.60 -3.77
C GLU A 173 -14.10 12.70 -4.45
N ASP A 174 -14.84 11.58 -4.55
CA ASP A 174 -16.19 11.58 -5.11
C ASP A 174 -17.13 12.50 -4.32
N HIS A 175 -17.08 12.43 -3.00
CA HIS A 175 -17.89 13.28 -2.15
C HIS A 175 -17.51 14.77 -2.31
N LEU A 176 -16.21 15.10 -2.22
CA LEU A 176 -15.73 16.47 -2.34
C LEU A 176 -16.09 17.08 -3.71
N ARG A 177 -15.79 16.37 -4.80
CA ARG A 177 -15.90 16.91 -6.16
C ARG A 177 -17.29 16.81 -6.74
N HIS A 178 -17.97 15.67 -6.54
CA HIS A 178 -19.25 15.39 -7.21
C HIS A 178 -20.46 15.59 -6.31
N ARG A 179 -20.28 15.73 -4.99
CA ARG A 179 -21.39 16.03 -4.07
C ARG A 179 -21.32 17.43 -3.50
N TRP A 180 -20.12 17.93 -3.23
CA TRP A 180 -19.92 19.31 -2.81
C TRP A 180 -19.49 20.24 -3.95
N GLY A 181 -19.17 19.73 -5.14
CA GLY A 181 -18.78 20.61 -6.25
C GLY A 181 -17.49 21.40 -6.00
N ILE A 182 -16.70 21.03 -4.99
CA ILE A 182 -15.42 21.67 -4.67
C ILE A 182 -14.37 21.04 -5.57
N ASP A 183 -13.52 21.87 -6.18
CA ASP A 183 -12.40 21.40 -7.02
C ASP A 183 -12.90 20.59 -8.25
N LYS A 184 -14.03 21.04 -8.84
CA LYS A 184 -14.47 20.58 -10.17
C LYS A 184 -13.45 21.08 -11.19
N HIS A 185 -12.79 20.17 -11.89
CA HIS A 185 -12.03 20.52 -13.08
C HIS A 185 -13.00 20.60 -14.26
N GLU A 186 -13.25 21.80 -14.80
CA GLU A 186 -13.88 21.93 -16.11
C GLU A 186 -12.94 21.33 -17.16
N ARG A 187 -13.41 20.35 -17.93
CA ARG A 187 -12.76 20.03 -19.20
C ARG A 187 -13.04 21.23 -20.11
N GLU A 188 -12.01 22.02 -20.43
CA GLU A 188 -12.13 23.07 -21.44
C GLU A 188 -12.71 22.47 -22.72
N GLY A 189 -13.87 22.97 -23.13
CA GLY A 189 -14.49 22.60 -24.40
C GLY A 189 -13.59 23.04 -25.54
N LYS A 190 -13.25 22.13 -26.47
CA LYS A 190 -12.61 22.45 -27.75
C LYS A 190 -13.53 23.39 -28.54
N ALA A 191 -13.32 24.70 -28.40
CA ALA A 191 -13.93 25.72 -29.24
C ALA A 191 -12.98 26.03 -30.41
N GLU A 192 -13.42 25.71 -31.64
CA GLU A 192 -12.75 26.14 -32.86
C GLU A 192 -12.72 27.67 -32.95
N LYS A 193 -11.53 28.28 -32.80
CA LYS A 193 -11.08 29.39 -33.67
C LYS A 193 -9.59 29.74 -33.49
N ASN A 194 -8.92 29.63 -34.63
CA ASN A 194 -7.65 30.17 -35.12
C ASN A 194 -6.83 31.19 -34.29
N ASP A 195 -5.53 30.91 -34.36
CA ASP A 195 -4.34 31.74 -34.16
C ASP A 195 -3.77 31.91 -32.75
N SER A 196 -2.81 31.02 -32.52
CA SER A 196 -1.41 31.27 -32.09
C SER A 196 -1.07 31.13 -30.60
N GLU A 197 -0.26 30.08 -30.38
CA GLU A 197 0.63 29.83 -29.23
C GLU A 197 0.00 29.33 -27.93
N SER A 198 -0.36 28.04 -27.93
CA SER A 198 -0.05 27.11 -26.84
C SER A 198 -0.11 25.67 -27.40
N GLU A 199 1.06 25.02 -27.49
CA GLU A 199 1.24 23.71 -28.12
C GLU A 199 0.71 22.56 -27.25
N GLU A 200 -0.30 21.89 -27.77
CA GLU A 200 -0.75 20.52 -27.50
C GLU A 200 0.36 19.55 -28.00
N TYR A 201 0.87 18.65 -27.15
CA TYR A 201 1.72 17.54 -27.61
C TYR A 201 0.90 16.25 -27.65
N GLU A 202 0.03 16.13 -28.65
CA GLU A 202 -0.31 14.85 -29.27
C GLU A 202 0.59 14.71 -30.50
N VAL A 203 1.45 13.69 -30.54
CA VAL A 203 2.16 13.32 -31.77
C VAL A 203 1.49 12.06 -32.32
N GLU A 204 0.65 12.26 -33.32
CA GLU A 204 0.28 11.23 -34.28
C GLU A 204 1.54 10.95 -35.13
N TYR A 205 2.25 9.85 -34.82
CA TYR A 205 3.44 9.48 -35.59
C TYR A 205 3.02 8.99 -36.99
N SER A 206 3.29 9.83 -37.98
CA SER A 206 3.28 9.49 -39.39
C SER A 206 4.27 8.35 -39.68
N SER A 207 3.84 7.32 -40.42
CA SER A 207 4.61 6.10 -40.70
C SER A 207 5.86 6.29 -41.56
N VAL A 208 6.30 7.52 -41.83
CA VAL A 208 7.49 7.84 -42.64
C VAL A 208 8.70 8.31 -41.82
N GLU A 209 8.52 8.69 -40.55
CA GLU A 209 9.67 8.98 -39.65
C GLU A 209 10.16 7.72 -38.91
N LEU A 210 9.26 6.75 -38.68
CA LEU A 210 9.60 5.43 -38.15
C LEU A 210 10.51 4.64 -39.11
N ASP A 211 10.38 4.81 -40.42
CA ASP A 211 11.23 4.10 -41.37
C ASP A 211 12.69 4.57 -41.27
N SER A 212 12.96 5.83 -40.92
CA SER A 212 14.34 6.34 -40.81
C SER A 212 15.03 5.93 -39.49
N GLU A 213 14.31 5.86 -38.37
CA GLU A 213 14.85 5.37 -37.09
C GLU A 213 14.95 3.84 -37.04
N LEU A 214 14.02 3.12 -37.68
CA LEU A 214 14.11 1.67 -37.82
C LEU A 214 15.23 1.27 -38.79
N GLU A 215 15.53 2.06 -39.82
CA GLU A 215 16.67 1.84 -40.71
C GLU A 215 18.02 2.12 -40.01
N ASN A 216 18.08 3.12 -39.12
CA ASN A 216 19.26 3.38 -38.28
C ASN A 216 19.50 2.24 -37.26
N LEU A 217 18.45 1.71 -36.63
CA LEU A 217 18.54 0.57 -35.71
C LEU A 217 18.81 -0.77 -36.45
N ARG A 218 18.36 -0.91 -37.70
CA ARG A 218 18.74 -2.03 -38.58
C ARG A 218 20.20 -1.92 -39.02
N GLN A 219 20.70 -0.73 -39.32
CA GLN A 219 22.13 -0.50 -39.60
C GLN A 219 23.00 -0.82 -38.37
N GLU A 220 22.61 -0.42 -37.16
CA GLU A 220 23.34 -0.80 -35.92
C GLU A 220 23.28 -2.32 -35.62
N SER A 221 22.18 -2.98 -36.01
CA SER A 221 22.02 -4.44 -35.93
C SER A 221 22.82 -5.19 -37.00
N GLU A 222 23.06 -4.60 -38.17
CA GLU A 222 23.83 -5.19 -39.27
C GLU A 222 25.34 -4.94 -39.09
N GLU A 223 25.73 -3.81 -38.49
CA GLU A 223 27.13 -3.52 -38.11
C GLU A 223 27.62 -4.32 -36.89
N SER A 224 26.71 -4.82 -36.04
CA SER A 224 27.02 -5.75 -34.95
C SER A 224 26.95 -7.23 -35.37
N GLY A 225 26.60 -7.51 -36.63
CA GLY A 225 26.43 -8.84 -37.17
C GLY A 225 27.69 -9.45 -37.80
N ASN A 226 28.79 -9.61 -37.05
CA ASN A 226 29.74 -10.70 -37.36
C ASN A 226 30.69 -11.04 -36.20
N GLU A 227 30.25 -11.93 -35.31
CA GLU A 227 30.99 -13.17 -35.01
C GLU A 227 30.06 -14.08 -34.20
N GLY A 228 29.69 -15.21 -34.81
CA GLY A 228 28.68 -16.11 -34.27
C GLY A 228 29.03 -16.64 -32.89
N ASN A 229 28.08 -16.56 -31.96
CA ASN A 229 28.03 -17.48 -30.83
C ASN A 229 26.58 -17.80 -30.44
N THR A 230 26.31 -19.10 -30.50
CA THR A 230 25.08 -19.78 -30.11
C THR A 230 24.57 -19.32 -28.75
N ILE A 231 23.28 -18.96 -28.67
CA ILE A 231 22.56 -18.75 -27.42
C ILE A 231 22.72 -20.02 -26.56
N LEU A 232 23.46 -19.92 -25.45
CA LEU A 232 23.53 -20.97 -24.43
C LEU A 232 22.63 -20.60 -23.24
N PRO A 233 21.86 -21.56 -22.71
CA PRO A 233 20.98 -21.34 -21.57
C PRO A 233 21.79 -21.14 -20.28
N PHE A 234 21.17 -20.40 -19.34
CA PHE A 234 21.45 -20.33 -17.90
C PHE A 234 22.64 -21.18 -17.41
N ARG A 235 23.80 -20.56 -17.21
CA ARG A 235 24.91 -21.20 -16.49
C ARG A 235 24.65 -21.13 -14.99
N LEU A 236 24.33 -22.29 -14.40
CA LEU A 236 24.60 -22.55 -12.98
C LEU A 236 26.07 -22.24 -12.67
N ARG A 237 26.30 -21.55 -11.56
CA ARG A 237 27.62 -21.26 -11.02
C ARG A 237 28.28 -22.57 -10.57
N SER A 238 29.21 -23.08 -11.37
CA SER A 238 30.05 -24.25 -11.06
C SER A 238 30.93 -23.98 -9.85
N GLU A 239 30.91 -24.92 -8.90
CA GLU A 239 31.88 -25.11 -7.83
C GLU A 239 33.29 -25.37 -8.40
N ARG A 240 34.32 -24.95 -7.66
CA ARG A 240 35.72 -25.36 -7.90
C ARG A 240 36.13 -26.37 -6.82
N ASN A 241 36.48 -27.57 -7.26
CA ASN A 241 37.02 -28.65 -6.44
C ASN A 241 38.49 -28.46 -6.06
N SER A 242 38.83 -28.95 -4.87
CA SER A 242 40.11 -29.54 -4.44
C SER A 242 39.75 -30.36 -3.18
N ALA A 243 39.99 -31.65 -2.98
CA ALA A 243 40.75 -32.67 -3.68
C ALA A 243 40.33 -34.08 -3.17
N SER A 244 40.76 -35.11 -3.92
CA SER A 244 40.99 -36.52 -3.55
C SER A 244 39.83 -37.46 -3.18
N SER A 245 39.62 -38.46 -4.05
CA SER A 245 38.84 -39.70 -3.85
C SER A 245 39.53 -40.69 -2.88
N PRO A 246 38.77 -41.68 -2.34
CA PRO A 246 38.85 -43.03 -2.92
C PRO A 246 37.48 -43.73 -3.09
N SER A 247 37.53 -44.76 -3.94
CA SER A 247 36.45 -45.54 -4.57
C SER A 247 35.83 -46.64 -3.66
N PRO A 248 34.83 -47.46 -4.12
CA PRO A 248 33.61 -47.73 -3.37
C PRO A 248 33.50 -49.15 -2.78
N SER A 249 32.51 -49.34 -1.90
CA SER A 249 31.91 -50.66 -1.64
C SER A 249 30.40 -50.53 -1.33
N PRO A 250 29.56 -51.50 -1.76
CA PRO A 250 28.09 -51.37 -1.75
C PRO A 250 27.45 -52.14 -0.58
N SER A 251 26.33 -51.64 -0.05
CA SER A 251 25.16 -52.46 0.35
C SER A 251 24.09 -51.66 1.11
N GLN A 252 22.85 -51.79 0.62
CA GLN A 252 21.60 -52.03 1.36
C GLN A 252 21.06 -51.02 2.38
N GLY A 253 19.78 -50.68 2.21
CA GLY A 253 18.94 -50.18 3.29
C GLY A 253 17.72 -49.39 2.81
N ASP A 254 16.75 -50.07 2.18
CA ASP A 254 15.39 -49.57 2.05
C ASP A 254 14.79 -49.40 3.45
N VAL A 255 14.32 -48.19 3.79
CA VAL A 255 13.41 -47.98 4.92
C VAL A 255 12.32 -47.00 4.48
N GLU A 256 11.14 -47.55 4.20
CA GLU A 256 9.87 -46.83 4.18
C GLU A 256 9.59 -46.24 5.58
N MET A 257 9.21 -44.96 5.64
CA MET A 257 8.55 -44.37 6.82
C MET A 257 7.44 -43.41 6.37
N THR A 258 6.24 -44.00 6.31
CA THR A 258 4.92 -43.49 6.71
C THR A 258 4.63 -41.98 6.64
N SER A 259 3.62 -41.63 5.84
CA SER A 259 2.98 -40.32 5.78
C SER A 259 2.04 -40.09 6.97
N ASP A 260 2.45 -39.25 7.91
CA ASP A 260 1.53 -38.68 8.90
C ASP A 260 1.10 -37.28 8.45
N ALA A 261 -0.13 -37.21 7.93
CA ALA A 261 -0.81 -35.97 7.62
C ALA A 261 -1.29 -35.31 8.93
N ILE A 262 -0.88 -34.06 9.15
CA ILE A 262 -1.39 -33.21 10.23
C ILE A 262 -2.79 -32.70 9.82
N PRO A 263 -3.85 -32.89 10.64
CA PRO A 263 -5.19 -32.41 10.32
C PRO A 263 -5.31 -30.88 10.38
N SER A 264 -6.01 -30.31 9.40
CA SER A 264 -6.38 -28.89 9.31
C SER A 264 -7.40 -28.50 10.40
N PRO A 265 -7.20 -27.43 11.20
CA PRO A 265 -8.05 -27.09 12.34
C PRO A 265 -9.21 -26.12 12.01
N TYR A 266 -9.87 -26.25 10.86
CA TYR A 266 -11.02 -25.42 10.52
C TYR A 266 -12.29 -26.25 10.38
N HIS A 267 -13.00 -26.42 11.50
CA HIS A 267 -14.39 -26.84 11.53
C HIS A 267 -15.26 -25.63 11.88
N LEU A 268 -16.12 -25.21 10.95
CA LEU A 268 -17.32 -24.42 11.22
C LEU A 268 -18.56 -25.25 10.83
N PRO A 269 -19.72 -25.06 11.49
CA PRO A 269 -20.82 -26.00 11.46
C PRO A 269 -21.59 -25.99 10.14
N SER A 270 -21.87 -27.17 9.63
CA SER A 270 -22.85 -27.42 8.57
C SER A 270 -24.26 -27.17 9.08
N ASP A 271 -25.09 -26.48 8.29
CA ASP A 271 -26.55 -26.56 8.43
C ASP A 271 -27.16 -26.98 7.09
N GLU A 272 -28.11 -27.91 7.17
CA GLU A 272 -28.64 -28.66 6.04
C GLU A 272 -29.77 -27.94 5.30
N GLY A 273 -29.70 -28.00 3.96
CA GLY A 273 -30.80 -28.46 3.11
C GLY A 273 -32.09 -27.61 2.99
N ALA A 274 -32.19 -26.81 1.90
CA ALA A 274 -33.44 -26.58 1.17
C ALA A 274 -33.17 -26.09 -0.27
N PRO A 275 -34.07 -26.36 -1.24
CA PRO A 275 -33.70 -26.58 -2.65
C PRO A 275 -33.55 -25.31 -3.50
N THR A 276 -32.70 -25.45 -4.51
CA THR A 276 -32.43 -24.53 -5.62
C THR A 276 -33.70 -24.19 -6.41
N VAL A 277 -34.11 -22.92 -6.41
CA VAL A 277 -35.05 -22.38 -7.40
C VAL A 277 -34.43 -21.14 -8.04
N VAL A 278 -34.00 -21.29 -9.28
CA VAL A 278 -33.54 -20.19 -10.15
C VAL A 278 -34.74 -19.75 -10.98
N PRO A 279 -35.17 -18.47 -10.96
CA PRO A 279 -36.15 -18.01 -11.92
C PRO A 279 -35.45 -17.81 -13.27
N ALA A 280 -35.85 -18.61 -14.25
CA ALA A 280 -35.54 -18.40 -15.65
C ALA A 280 -36.41 -17.27 -16.20
N SER A 281 -35.79 -16.17 -16.63
CA SER A 281 -36.23 -15.37 -17.77
C SER A 281 -35.26 -14.21 -17.99
N ALA A 282 -34.29 -14.39 -18.88
CA ALA A 282 -33.64 -13.27 -19.57
C ALA A 282 -33.46 -13.68 -21.03
N THR A 283 -34.31 -13.11 -21.87
CA THR A 283 -34.27 -13.19 -23.32
C THR A 283 -32.89 -12.78 -23.85
N LEU A 284 -32.30 -13.67 -24.65
CA LEU A 284 -31.08 -13.44 -25.42
C LEU A 284 -31.26 -12.19 -26.32
N ARG A 285 -30.43 -11.18 -26.10
CA ARG A 285 -30.03 -10.24 -27.15
C ARG A 285 -28.54 -10.42 -27.37
N SER A 286 -28.21 -10.88 -28.58
CA SER A 286 -26.87 -10.94 -29.13
C SER A 286 -26.46 -9.52 -29.53
N GLU A 287 -25.50 -8.95 -28.82
CA GLU A 287 -24.77 -7.77 -29.29
C GLU A 287 -23.30 -8.16 -29.38
N ASP A 288 -22.83 -8.21 -30.63
CA ASP A 288 -21.43 -8.41 -30.99
C ASP A 288 -20.61 -7.27 -30.38
N SER A 289 -19.67 -7.62 -29.51
CA SER A 289 -18.67 -6.69 -28.97
C SER A 289 -17.31 -7.10 -29.49
N GLU A 290 -16.91 -6.44 -30.58
CA GLU A 290 -15.53 -6.28 -30.96
C GLU A 290 -14.87 -5.41 -29.88
N ASP A 291 -13.86 -5.99 -29.24
CA ASP A 291 -13.11 -5.39 -28.16
C ASP A 291 -12.13 -4.35 -28.74
N GLU A 292 -12.59 -3.11 -28.93
CA GLU A 292 -11.70 -1.95 -28.98
C GLU A 292 -11.43 -1.48 -27.55
N GLU A 293 -10.28 -1.91 -27.00
CA GLU A 293 -9.70 -1.34 -25.78
C GLU A 293 -9.20 0.09 -26.06
N GLY A 294 -10.14 1.04 -26.10
CA GLY A 294 -9.87 2.46 -25.94
C GLY A 294 -9.77 2.83 -24.47
N ASP A 295 -8.75 3.63 -24.13
CA ASP A 295 -8.55 4.24 -22.81
C ASP A 295 -9.84 4.88 -22.25
N PRO A 296 -10.37 4.43 -21.09
CA PRO A 296 -11.48 5.12 -20.46
C PRO A 296 -10.94 6.25 -19.58
N SER A 297 -10.48 7.34 -20.19
CA SER A 297 -10.39 8.61 -19.49
C SER A 297 -11.81 9.12 -19.23
N TYR A 298 -12.33 8.78 -18.05
CA TYR A 298 -13.52 9.36 -17.40
C TYR A 298 -14.62 9.83 -18.38
N GLN A 299 -15.51 8.94 -18.79
CA GLN A 299 -16.79 9.35 -19.36
C GLN A 299 -17.64 9.92 -18.21
N LEU A 300 -17.73 11.25 -18.17
CA LEU A 300 -18.69 12.00 -17.37
C LEU A 300 -20.08 11.71 -17.95
N ASP A 301 -21.00 11.19 -17.14
CA ASP A 301 -22.41 11.22 -17.50
C ASP A 301 -22.84 12.70 -17.60
N GLU A 302 -23.39 13.11 -18.75
CA GLU A 302 -23.81 14.49 -19.09
C GLU A 302 -24.96 15.07 -18.22
N HIS A 303 -25.20 14.52 -17.03
CA HIS A 303 -26.28 14.93 -16.12
C HIS A 303 -25.82 15.51 -14.77
N ASP A 304 -24.52 15.79 -14.59
CA ASP A 304 -23.94 16.18 -13.28
C ASP A 304 -24.03 17.69 -12.93
N ASP A 305 -24.79 18.48 -13.72
CA ASP A 305 -25.01 19.91 -13.47
C ASP A 305 -26.06 20.22 -12.40
N LEU A 306 -26.69 19.21 -11.80
CA LEU A 306 -27.94 19.43 -11.05
C LEU A 306 -27.85 19.54 -9.53
N LEU A 307 -26.69 19.47 -8.85
CA LEU A 307 -26.62 19.73 -7.40
C LEU A 307 -25.24 20.26 -6.95
N SER A 308 -24.87 21.48 -7.35
CA SER A 308 -23.76 22.20 -6.73
C SER A 308 -24.28 23.17 -5.65
N ASP A 309 -24.85 22.61 -4.58
CA ASP A 309 -25.43 23.37 -3.46
C ASP A 309 -24.41 23.82 -2.40
N PHE A 310 -23.11 23.61 -2.65
CA PHE A 310 -22.08 24.00 -1.70
C PHE A 310 -21.82 25.50 -1.78
N ARG A 311 -22.17 26.21 -0.70
CA ARG A 311 -22.23 27.67 -0.72
C ARG A 311 -20.82 28.30 -0.69
N PRO A 312 -20.56 29.38 -1.44
CA PRO A 312 -19.25 30.04 -1.47
C PRO A 312 -18.76 30.50 -0.08
N GLU A 313 -19.66 30.94 0.79
CA GLU A 313 -19.34 31.38 2.15
C GLU A 313 -18.82 30.24 3.05
N TRP A 314 -19.27 29.01 2.80
CA TRP A 314 -18.76 27.82 3.49
C TRP A 314 -17.34 27.52 3.04
N LEU A 315 -17.09 27.61 1.73
CA LEU A 315 -15.76 27.39 1.16
C LEU A 315 -14.74 28.41 1.67
N GLU A 316 -15.13 29.69 1.79
CA GLU A 316 -14.25 30.73 2.35
C GLU A 316 -13.92 30.46 3.83
N SER A 317 -14.90 30.03 4.61
CA SER A 317 -14.71 29.65 6.01
C SER A 317 -13.75 28.45 6.15
N ILE A 318 -13.86 27.46 5.25
CA ILE A 318 -12.95 26.32 5.16
C ILE A 318 -11.53 26.78 4.82
N ARG A 319 -11.36 27.63 3.80
CA ARG A 319 -10.06 28.17 3.39
C ARG A 319 -9.38 28.90 4.54
N LYS A 320 -10.14 29.73 5.27
CA LYS A 320 -9.65 30.40 6.47
C LYS A 320 -9.22 29.41 7.56
N CYS A 321 -10.03 28.39 7.85
CA CYS A 321 -9.65 27.33 8.77
C CYS A 321 -8.35 26.62 8.35
N ILE A 322 -8.22 26.29 7.05
CA ILE A 322 -7.01 25.70 6.48
C ILE A 322 -5.81 26.64 6.66
N GLN A 323 -5.95 27.96 6.63
CA GLN A 323 -4.84 28.88 6.81
C GLN A 323 -4.47 29.08 8.28
N ASP A 324 -5.46 29.14 9.17
CA ASP A 324 -5.29 29.57 10.57
C ASP A 324 -4.95 28.42 11.54
N VAL A 325 -5.35 27.18 11.25
CA VAL A 325 -5.16 26.03 12.16
C VAL A 325 -3.67 25.80 12.46
N ALA A 326 -3.32 25.67 13.74
CA ALA A 326 -1.98 25.25 14.16
C ALA A 326 -1.79 23.74 13.91
N LEU A 327 -0.75 23.37 13.16
CA LEU A 327 -0.48 21.97 12.80
C LEU A 327 0.85 21.50 13.38
N PRO A 328 0.98 20.22 13.73
CA PRO A 328 2.29 19.60 13.91
C PRO A 328 3.13 19.72 12.63
N THR A 329 4.44 19.88 12.77
CA THR A 329 5.37 20.15 11.64
C THR A 329 5.42 19.05 10.58
N HIS A 330 4.97 17.84 10.91
CA HIS A 330 4.93 16.70 9.99
C HIS A 330 3.60 16.57 9.22
N VAL A 331 2.58 17.35 9.59
CA VAL A 331 1.31 17.40 8.87
C VAL A 331 1.42 18.47 7.79
N HIS A 332 1.35 18.05 6.53
CA HIS A 332 1.34 18.98 5.40
C HIS A 332 0.00 19.72 5.36
N ARG A 333 0.03 21.04 5.25
CA ARG A 333 -1.19 21.85 5.13
C ARG A 333 -1.76 21.69 3.72
N PRO A 334 -3.04 21.31 3.55
CA PRO A 334 -3.70 21.32 2.25
C PRO A 334 -3.72 22.72 1.62
N PRO A 335 -4.03 22.86 0.32
CA PRO A 335 -4.09 24.15 -0.34
C PRO A 335 -5.02 25.14 0.36
N GLY A 336 -4.48 26.31 0.75
CA GLY A 336 -5.25 27.37 1.41
C GLY A 336 -6.29 28.05 0.51
N ASN A 337 -6.22 27.81 -0.79
CA ASN A 337 -7.15 28.29 -1.81
C ASN A 337 -7.99 27.14 -2.41
N LEU A 338 -8.28 26.11 -1.60
CA LEU A 338 -9.07 24.92 -1.98
C LEU A 338 -10.27 25.26 -2.88
N GLY A 339 -10.40 24.55 -4.01
CA GLY A 339 -11.46 24.74 -4.99
C GLY A 339 -11.14 25.76 -6.10
N GLU A 340 -9.96 26.39 -6.08
CA GLU A 340 -9.45 27.18 -7.21
C GLU A 340 -8.56 26.34 -8.12
N PRO A 341 -8.67 26.47 -9.45
CA PRO A 341 -7.85 25.72 -10.41
C PRO A 341 -6.33 25.86 -10.19
N SER A 342 -5.89 26.98 -9.60
CA SER A 342 -4.47 27.33 -9.41
C SER A 342 -3.71 26.43 -8.45
N HIS A 343 -4.38 25.68 -7.57
CA HIS A 343 -3.68 24.74 -6.66
C HIS A 343 -3.40 23.37 -7.27
N GLY A 344 -3.92 23.08 -8.47
CA GLY A 344 -3.77 21.79 -9.14
C GLY A 344 -4.54 20.64 -8.45
N LYS A 345 -4.26 19.39 -8.85
CA LYS A 345 -4.96 18.20 -8.32
C LYS A 345 -4.54 17.88 -6.89
N LEU A 346 -5.52 17.67 -6.00
CA LEU A 346 -5.29 17.18 -4.66
C LEU A 346 -4.69 15.76 -4.65
N LYS A 347 -3.75 15.52 -3.74
CA LYS A 347 -3.14 14.21 -3.47
C LYS A 347 -3.99 13.42 -2.48
N ALA A 348 -3.87 12.09 -2.50
CA ALA A 348 -4.57 11.21 -1.58
C ALA A 348 -4.45 11.60 -0.10
N LYS A 349 -3.24 11.96 0.36
CA LYS A 349 -3.00 12.43 1.74
C LYS A 349 -3.71 13.74 2.06
N GLU A 350 -3.87 14.64 1.10
CA GLU A 350 -4.59 15.91 1.28
C GLU A 350 -6.09 15.66 1.46
N TYR A 351 -6.68 14.70 0.73
CA TYR A 351 -8.06 14.25 1.00
C TYR A 351 -8.19 13.71 2.43
N LEU A 352 -7.26 12.85 2.87
CA LEU A 352 -7.29 12.33 4.24
C LEU A 352 -7.25 13.48 5.26
N ASP A 353 -6.28 14.40 5.14
CA ASP A 353 -6.12 15.51 6.07
C ASP A 353 -7.34 16.43 6.11
N LEU A 354 -7.94 16.73 4.95
CA LEU A 354 -9.16 17.51 4.87
C LEU A 354 -10.29 16.84 5.67
N PHE A 355 -10.56 15.55 5.44
CA PHE A 355 -11.68 14.85 6.08
C PHE A 355 -11.45 14.45 7.53
N THR A 356 -10.20 14.30 7.98
CA THR A 356 -9.91 13.86 9.36
C THR A 356 -9.43 14.98 10.28
N ILE A 357 -8.99 16.13 9.73
CA ILE A 357 -8.46 17.25 10.52
C ILE A 357 -9.28 18.52 10.28
N PHE A 358 -9.30 19.04 9.05
CA PHE A 358 -9.83 20.39 8.80
C PHE A 358 -11.36 20.46 8.80
N PHE A 359 -12.01 19.59 8.02
CA PHE A 359 -13.46 19.56 7.92
C PHE A 359 -14.15 19.27 9.28
N PRO A 360 -13.65 18.35 10.13
CA PRO A 360 -14.21 18.16 11.46
C PRO A 360 -14.10 19.38 12.38
N LEU A 361 -13.15 20.29 12.14
CA LEU A 361 -13.01 21.52 12.92
C LEU A 361 -14.01 22.60 12.49
N ILE A 362 -14.27 22.72 11.18
CA ILE A 362 -15.03 23.86 10.63
C ILE A 362 -16.47 23.53 10.20
N LEU A 363 -16.72 22.35 9.63
CA LEU A 363 -18.05 22.01 9.10
C LEU A 363 -19.12 21.92 10.19
N PRO A 364 -18.85 21.39 11.40
CA PRO A 364 -19.81 21.46 12.50
C PRO A 364 -20.14 22.90 12.89
N GLU A 365 -19.20 23.84 12.85
CA GLU A 365 -19.48 25.25 13.16
C GLU A 365 -20.39 25.89 12.09
N ILE A 366 -20.15 25.56 10.82
CA ILE A 366 -20.94 26.07 9.68
C ILE A 366 -22.36 25.48 9.66
N TRP A 367 -22.52 24.19 9.92
CA TRP A 367 -23.80 23.49 9.73
C TRP A 367 -24.63 23.33 11.02
N SER A 368 -24.06 23.61 12.20
CA SER A 368 -24.82 23.61 13.46
C SER A 368 -25.53 24.93 13.77
N THR A 369 -25.19 26.00 13.05
CA THR A 369 -25.55 27.38 13.41
C THR A 369 -26.99 27.78 13.03
N GLU A 370 -27.72 27.01 12.22
CA GLU A 370 -29.11 27.34 11.83
C GLU A 370 -30.09 26.14 11.85
N GLN A 371 -31.37 26.44 12.09
CA GLN A 371 -32.50 25.51 12.27
C GLN A 371 -32.99 24.84 10.97
N ALA A 372 -32.20 24.86 9.90
CA ALA A 372 -32.60 24.34 8.61
C ALA A 372 -32.33 22.83 8.51
N ASN A 373 -33.35 22.07 8.07
CA ASN A 373 -33.31 20.61 8.01
C ASN A 373 -32.22 20.08 7.05
N TYR A 374 -31.81 20.87 6.06
CA TYR A 374 -30.84 20.46 5.05
C TYR A 374 -29.41 20.44 5.58
N GLU A 375 -28.97 21.51 6.24
CA GLU A 375 -27.64 21.62 6.85
C GLU A 375 -27.44 20.57 7.96
N GLN A 376 -28.49 20.26 8.72
CA GLN A 376 -28.47 19.16 9.68
C GLN A 376 -28.30 17.80 8.98
N ALA A 377 -28.95 17.58 7.83
CA ALA A 377 -28.78 16.37 7.05
C ALA A 377 -27.35 16.26 6.47
N LEU A 378 -26.78 17.36 5.97
CA LEU A 378 -25.38 17.43 5.52
C LEU A 378 -24.42 17.08 6.66
N LEU A 379 -24.61 17.68 7.84
CA LEU A 379 -23.79 17.42 9.02
C LEU A 379 -23.89 15.96 9.48
N TYR A 380 -25.09 15.39 9.46
CA TYR A 380 -25.30 13.98 9.80
C TYR A 380 -24.63 13.03 8.80
N ASN A 381 -24.75 13.32 7.49
CA ASN A 381 -24.07 12.57 6.45
C ASN A 381 -22.54 12.64 6.60
N PHE A 382 -22.02 13.84 6.82
CA PHE A 382 -20.60 14.10 7.04
C PHE A 382 -20.07 13.39 8.28
N TYR A 383 -20.81 13.41 9.40
CA TYR A 383 -20.46 12.69 10.62
C TYR A 383 -20.20 11.20 10.33
N HIS A 384 -21.11 10.55 9.61
CA HIS A 384 -20.98 9.13 9.27
C HIS A 384 -19.81 8.86 8.30
N LEU A 385 -19.56 9.76 7.36
CA LEU A 385 -18.39 9.68 6.47
C LEU A 385 -17.07 9.78 7.24
N VAL A 386 -16.94 10.77 8.13
CA VAL A 386 -15.73 10.96 8.94
C VAL A 386 -15.54 9.82 9.93
N ALA A 387 -16.59 9.37 10.60
CA ALA A 387 -16.51 8.26 11.54
C ALA A 387 -15.99 6.99 10.85
N SER A 388 -16.58 6.63 9.70
CA SER A 388 -16.10 5.48 8.92
C SER A 388 -14.68 5.68 8.40
N THR A 389 -14.32 6.89 7.94
CA THR A 389 -12.97 7.25 7.48
C THR A 389 -11.93 7.09 8.58
N ASN A 390 -12.20 7.59 9.78
CA ASN A 390 -11.31 7.48 10.93
C ASN A 390 -11.08 6.02 11.33
N ILE A 391 -12.13 5.19 11.30
CA ILE A 391 -12.00 3.76 11.60
C ILE A 391 -11.13 3.06 10.56
N ILE A 392 -11.37 3.28 9.27
CA ILE A 392 -10.60 2.58 8.21
C ILE A 392 -9.15 3.09 8.10
N ALA A 393 -8.90 4.34 8.52
CA ALA A 393 -7.56 4.93 8.56
C ALA A 393 -6.74 4.51 9.79
N ALA A 394 -7.37 3.94 10.83
CA ALA A 394 -6.72 3.60 12.09
C ALA A 394 -5.58 2.58 11.92
N TYR A 395 -4.57 2.67 12.79
CA TYR A 395 -3.40 1.77 12.82
C TYR A 395 -3.69 0.43 13.51
N SER A 396 -4.85 0.30 14.14
CA SER A 396 -5.34 -0.90 14.81
C SER A 396 -6.82 -1.08 14.49
N THR A 397 -7.31 -2.30 14.63
CA THR A 397 -8.74 -2.58 14.45
C THR A 397 -9.13 -3.76 15.33
N SER A 398 -10.44 -3.93 15.49
CA SER A 398 -11.12 -4.99 16.24
C SER A 398 -12.42 -5.32 15.51
N ASP A 399 -13.01 -6.48 15.81
CA ASP A 399 -14.30 -6.85 15.24
C ASP A 399 -15.39 -5.81 15.54
N THR A 400 -15.33 -5.18 16.72
CA THR A 400 -16.24 -4.10 17.13
C THR A 400 -16.05 -2.84 16.32
N GLU A 401 -14.81 -2.44 16.03
CA GLU A 401 -14.53 -1.29 15.16
C GLU A 401 -14.93 -1.58 13.71
N ALA A 402 -14.69 -2.80 13.23
CA ALA A 402 -15.13 -3.24 11.91
C ALA A 402 -16.66 -3.21 11.77
N ASP A 403 -17.40 -3.61 12.80
CA ASP A 403 -18.87 -3.50 12.81
C ASP A 403 -19.34 -2.04 12.89
N ALA A 404 -18.66 -1.21 13.67
CA ALA A 404 -18.91 0.23 13.72
C ALA A 404 -18.66 0.89 12.35
N TYR A 405 -17.61 0.49 11.63
CA TYR A 405 -17.37 0.95 10.26
C TYR A 405 -18.57 0.64 9.36
N VAL A 406 -19.06 -0.61 9.37
CA VAL A 406 -20.20 -1.03 8.53
C VAL A 406 -21.44 -0.22 8.86
N TYR A 407 -21.72 0.00 10.15
CA TYR A 407 -22.82 0.84 10.60
C TYR A 407 -22.69 2.28 10.06
N HIS A 408 -21.56 2.95 10.32
CA HIS A 408 -21.38 4.33 9.89
C HIS A 408 -21.41 4.46 8.37
N TYR A 409 -20.76 3.56 7.65
CA TYR A 409 -20.70 3.62 6.19
C TYR A 409 -22.06 3.35 5.54
N LYS A 410 -22.88 2.46 6.13
CA LYS A 410 -24.26 2.22 5.70
C LYS A 410 -25.14 3.46 5.88
N GLU A 411 -25.09 4.10 7.05
CA GLU A 411 -25.85 5.33 7.31
C GLU A 411 -25.36 6.50 6.45
N TYR A 412 -24.06 6.60 6.19
CA TYR A 412 -23.51 7.54 5.21
C TYR A 412 -24.13 7.33 3.82
N ARG A 413 -24.12 6.09 3.29
CA ARG A 413 -24.68 5.82 1.96
C ARG A 413 -26.19 6.08 1.91
N LYS A 414 -26.93 5.72 2.95
CA LYS A 414 -28.37 5.95 3.07
C LYS A 414 -28.70 7.44 3.02
N THR A 415 -28.11 8.22 3.92
CA THR A 415 -28.36 9.67 4.00
C THR A 415 -27.82 10.40 2.76
N ARG A 416 -26.72 9.93 2.16
CA ARG A 416 -26.23 10.44 0.87
C ARG A 416 -27.27 10.23 -0.24
N ALA A 417 -27.93 9.08 -0.30
CA ALA A 417 -28.97 8.82 -1.30
C ALA A 417 -30.24 9.67 -1.06
N GLU A 418 -30.54 10.01 0.19
CA GLU A 418 -31.65 10.91 0.55
C GLU A 418 -31.35 12.37 0.16
N ILE A 419 -30.14 12.85 0.45
CA ILE A 419 -29.69 14.23 0.16
C ILE A 419 -29.52 14.44 -1.35
N TYR A 420 -28.85 13.51 -2.03
CA TYR A 420 -28.49 13.60 -3.45
C TYR A 420 -29.34 12.65 -4.29
N ALA A 421 -30.65 12.71 -4.12
CA ALA A 421 -31.60 11.82 -4.77
C ALA A 421 -31.47 11.87 -6.31
N GLY A 422 -31.46 10.70 -6.95
CA GLY A 422 -31.32 10.56 -8.39
C GLY A 422 -29.88 10.49 -8.91
N VAL A 423 -28.87 10.76 -8.08
CA VAL A 423 -27.46 10.65 -8.49
C VAL A 423 -26.90 9.28 -8.12
N THR A 424 -26.45 8.51 -9.12
CA THR A 424 -25.93 7.16 -8.92
C THR A 424 -24.58 7.17 -8.17
N SER A 425 -24.28 6.10 -7.41
CA SER A 425 -23.00 5.95 -6.74
C SER A 425 -21.96 5.31 -7.65
N LYS A 426 -20.71 5.75 -7.52
CA LYS A 426 -19.57 5.04 -8.11
C LYS A 426 -19.45 3.63 -7.52
N PRO A 427 -18.94 2.65 -8.29
CA PRO A 427 -18.68 1.29 -7.81
C PRO A 427 -17.85 1.22 -6.52
N ASN A 428 -16.96 2.19 -6.29
CA ASN A 428 -16.17 2.35 -5.06
C ASN A 428 -17.01 2.30 -3.78
N HIS A 429 -18.21 2.88 -3.79
CA HIS A 429 -19.12 2.86 -2.64
C HIS A 429 -19.67 1.46 -2.35
N HIS A 430 -19.83 0.62 -3.37
CA HIS A 430 -20.18 -0.78 -3.18
C HIS A 430 -19.00 -1.57 -2.60
N TYR A 431 -17.80 -1.40 -3.15
CA TYR A 431 -16.59 -2.06 -2.65
C TYR A 431 -16.29 -1.71 -1.19
N ALA A 432 -16.46 -0.44 -0.81
CA ALA A 432 -16.25 0.02 0.55
C ALA A 432 -17.19 -0.65 1.57
N MET A 433 -18.36 -1.15 1.17
CA MET A 433 -19.22 -1.95 2.08
C MET A 433 -18.57 -3.25 2.54
N HIS A 434 -17.55 -3.75 1.83
CA HIS A 434 -16.79 -4.95 2.21
C HIS A 434 -15.66 -4.67 3.20
N ASN A 435 -15.32 -3.40 3.47
CA ASN A 435 -14.23 -3.05 4.40
C ASN A 435 -14.43 -3.61 5.80
N GLY A 436 -15.67 -3.78 6.28
CA GLY A 436 -15.90 -4.44 7.57
C GLY A 436 -15.37 -5.88 7.60
N GLN A 437 -15.64 -6.66 6.57
CA GLN A 437 -15.13 -8.04 6.48
C GLN A 437 -13.62 -8.07 6.27
N LEU A 438 -13.10 -7.13 5.47
CA LEU A 438 -11.67 -7.00 5.23
C LEU A 438 -10.91 -6.59 6.49
N LEU A 439 -11.45 -5.69 7.31
CA LEU A 439 -10.86 -5.31 8.62
C LEU A 439 -10.78 -6.51 9.55
N LYS A 440 -11.82 -7.34 9.62
CA LYS A 440 -11.81 -8.59 10.42
C LYS A 440 -10.82 -9.62 9.90
N PHE A 441 -10.69 -9.74 8.58
CA PHE A 441 -9.83 -10.74 7.96
C PHE A 441 -8.35 -10.35 7.96
N TRP A 442 -8.04 -9.11 7.55
CA TRP A 442 -6.68 -8.62 7.35
C TRP A 442 -6.12 -7.82 8.52
N GLY A 443 -7.00 -7.28 9.38
CA GLY A 443 -6.64 -6.22 10.31
C GLY A 443 -6.70 -4.84 9.66
N PRO A 444 -5.92 -3.86 10.16
CA PRO A 444 -5.99 -2.47 9.71
C PRO A 444 -5.57 -2.30 8.24
N LEU A 445 -6.51 -1.86 7.38
CA LEU A 445 -6.26 -1.80 5.93
C LEU A 445 -5.32 -0.67 5.53
N SER A 446 -5.29 0.44 6.27
CA SER A 446 -4.34 1.55 6.01
C SER A 446 -2.87 1.13 6.17
N LEU A 447 -2.58 0.07 6.94
CA LEU A 447 -1.23 -0.48 7.10
C LEU A 447 -0.85 -1.51 6.05
N LEU A 448 -1.80 -1.87 5.19
CA LEU A 448 -1.58 -2.64 3.98
C LEU A 448 -1.41 -1.73 2.77
N ASN A 449 -0.87 -0.52 3.01
CA ASN A 449 -0.63 0.54 2.04
C ASN A 449 -0.25 0.01 0.65
N ASP A 450 -0.87 0.62 -0.36
CA ASP A 450 -0.44 0.51 -1.75
C ASP A 450 1.05 0.89 -1.81
N LEU A 451 1.83 0.14 -2.59
CA LEU A 451 3.28 0.27 -2.71
C LEU A 451 3.73 1.75 -2.78
N ASP A 452 4.68 2.13 -1.93
CA ASP A 452 5.26 3.47 -1.98
C ASP A 452 6.01 3.66 -3.32
N PHE A 453 5.43 4.47 -4.22
CA PHE A 453 6.02 4.75 -5.52
C PHE A 453 7.39 5.43 -5.44
N THR A 454 7.71 6.11 -4.33
CA THR A 454 9.04 6.67 -4.13
C THR A 454 10.08 5.57 -3.95
N MET A 455 9.74 4.48 -3.27
CA MET A 455 10.58 3.28 -3.16
C MET A 455 10.79 2.65 -4.54
N LEU A 456 9.73 2.44 -5.33
CA LEU A 456 9.87 1.87 -6.68
C LEU A 456 10.76 2.75 -7.57
N ARG A 457 10.59 4.08 -7.50
CA ARG A 457 11.45 5.05 -8.20
C ARG A 457 12.91 4.91 -7.76
N GLN A 458 13.18 4.77 -6.47
CA GLN A 458 14.54 4.56 -5.95
C GLN A 458 15.11 3.23 -6.46
N MET A 459 14.36 2.13 -6.39
CA MET A 459 14.78 0.83 -6.90
C MET A 459 15.10 0.88 -8.40
N CYS A 460 14.25 1.49 -9.21
CA CYS A 460 14.49 1.67 -10.66
C CYS A 460 15.72 2.55 -10.92
N ARG A 461 15.95 3.61 -10.14
CA ARG A 461 17.15 4.46 -10.25
C ARG A 461 18.42 3.68 -9.90
N VAL A 462 18.39 2.89 -8.83
CA VAL A 462 19.51 2.02 -8.43
C VAL A 462 19.75 0.95 -9.47
N GLY A 463 18.70 0.31 -10.00
CA GLY A 463 18.80 -0.68 -11.07
C GLY A 463 19.43 -0.09 -12.33
N ARG A 464 18.96 1.08 -12.78
CA ARG A 464 19.56 1.81 -13.92
C ARG A 464 21.02 2.18 -13.66
N TYR A 465 21.34 2.65 -12.46
CA TYR A 465 22.71 2.94 -12.07
C TYR A 465 23.59 1.68 -12.16
N ASN A 466 23.17 0.56 -11.58
CA ASN A 466 23.91 -0.69 -11.60
C ASN A 466 24.11 -1.25 -13.02
N ALA A 467 23.10 -1.10 -13.89
CA ALA A 467 23.22 -1.46 -15.31
C ALA A 467 24.30 -0.61 -15.99
N LEU A 468 24.22 0.72 -15.87
CA LEU A 468 25.23 1.64 -16.43
C LEU A 468 26.65 1.40 -15.88
N VAL A 469 26.79 0.97 -14.61
CA VAL A 469 28.08 0.52 -14.04
C VAL A 469 28.57 -0.76 -14.70
N SER A 470 27.70 -1.75 -14.85
CA SER A 470 28.05 -3.05 -15.41
C SER A 470 28.41 -2.95 -16.91
N ASP A 471 27.72 -2.09 -17.64
CA ASP A 471 27.92 -1.84 -19.06
C ASP A 471 29.13 -0.94 -19.35
N GLY A 472 29.86 -0.51 -18.32
CA GLY A 472 31.10 0.26 -18.47
C GLY A 472 30.90 1.71 -18.90
N HIS A 473 29.66 2.24 -18.83
CA HIS A 473 29.35 3.63 -19.19
C HIS A 473 29.96 4.67 -18.22
N PHE A 474 30.42 4.25 -17.04
CA PHE A 474 31.04 5.12 -16.05
C PHE A 474 32.59 5.04 -16.08
N GLN A 475 33.21 5.55 -17.14
CA GLN A 475 34.68 5.61 -17.24
C GLN A 475 35.30 6.82 -16.51
N SER A 476 34.50 7.80 -16.08
CA SER A 476 35.01 8.97 -15.36
C SER A 476 35.44 8.64 -13.93
N THR A 477 36.46 9.36 -13.46
CA THR A 477 37.06 9.18 -12.13
C THR A 477 36.06 9.49 -11.01
N GLU A 478 35.19 10.47 -11.24
CA GLU A 478 34.16 10.96 -10.31
C GLU A 478 33.08 9.90 -10.07
N MET A 479 32.70 9.12 -11.09
CA MET A 479 31.67 8.09 -10.94
C MET A 479 32.19 6.80 -10.31
N LYS A 480 33.48 6.49 -10.48
CA LYS A 480 34.13 5.40 -9.72
C LYS A 480 34.18 5.72 -8.22
N ALA A 481 34.43 6.99 -7.86
CA ALA A 481 34.37 7.44 -6.48
C ALA A 481 32.95 7.34 -5.90
N LEU A 482 31.93 7.72 -6.68
CA LEU A 482 30.52 7.59 -6.28
C LEU A 482 30.10 6.12 -6.11
N SER A 483 30.54 5.22 -6.98
CA SER A 483 30.27 3.77 -6.89
C SER A 483 30.83 3.15 -5.61
N HIS A 484 32.03 3.57 -5.22
CA HIS A 484 32.67 3.12 -3.98
C HIS A 484 31.95 3.65 -2.72
N LEU A 485 31.35 4.85 -2.79
CA LEU A 485 30.57 5.45 -1.71
C LEU A 485 29.21 4.76 -1.49
N LEU A 486 28.62 4.21 -2.56
CA LEU A 486 27.27 3.65 -2.55
C LEU A 486 27.22 2.12 -2.34
N SER A 487 28.36 1.45 -2.23
CA SER A 487 28.44 -0.01 -2.06
C SER A 487 28.27 -0.43 -0.59
N PRO A 488 27.25 -1.24 -0.23
CA PRO A 488 27.04 -1.69 1.13
C PRO A 488 27.86 -2.96 1.39
N THR A 489 29.06 -2.82 1.94
CA THR A 489 29.79 -3.97 2.49
C THR A 489 30.71 -3.56 3.63
N GLN A 490 30.23 -3.73 4.86
CA GLN A 490 31.00 -4.31 5.95
C GLN A 490 30.10 -4.65 7.16
N SER A 491 30.37 -5.80 7.77
CA SER A 491 29.64 -6.34 8.92
C SER A 491 30.01 -5.62 10.22
N LYS A 492 29.08 -4.89 10.83
CA LYS A 492 28.19 -5.42 11.88
C LYS A 492 28.83 -5.98 13.18
N SER A 493 30.07 -5.69 13.58
CA SER A 493 30.72 -6.09 14.85
C SER A 493 30.35 -5.24 16.09
N LEU A 494 30.88 -5.55 17.28
CA LEU A 494 30.74 -4.73 18.50
C LEU A 494 31.30 -3.29 18.38
N LYS A 495 32.06 -2.98 17.31
CA LYS A 495 32.46 -1.61 16.93
C LYS A 495 31.41 -0.89 16.06
N ASP A 496 30.32 -1.57 15.71
CA ASP A 496 29.27 -1.12 14.79
C ASP A 496 28.01 -0.64 15.51
N THR A 497 28.03 -0.61 16.85
CA THR A 497 27.26 0.43 17.53
C THR A 497 28.05 1.72 17.30
N ASN A 498 27.47 2.66 16.54
CA ASN A 498 28.04 3.97 16.23
C ASN A 498 28.28 4.86 17.48
N PHE A 499 28.80 4.33 18.58
CA PHE A 499 29.35 5.15 19.66
C PHE A 499 30.70 5.68 19.19
N GLN A 500 30.65 6.74 18.39
CA GLN A 500 31.81 7.55 18.10
C GLN A 500 32.34 8.10 19.42
N SER A 501 33.62 7.89 19.71
CA SER A 501 34.25 8.52 20.87
C SER A 501 34.19 10.04 20.65
N ILE A 502 33.34 10.70 21.43
CA ILE A 502 33.12 12.14 21.38
C ILE A 502 34.46 12.83 21.67
N THR A 503 34.87 13.76 20.80
CA THR A 503 36.11 14.52 21.02
C THR A 503 36.01 15.38 22.28
N PRO A 504 37.12 15.75 22.94
CA PRO A 504 37.08 16.64 24.10
C PRO A 504 36.37 17.98 23.83
N ALA A 505 36.41 18.48 22.59
CA ALA A 505 35.71 19.69 22.17
C ALA A 505 34.18 19.49 22.09
N GLU A 506 33.72 18.42 21.44
CA GLU A 506 32.31 18.06 21.38
C GLU A 506 31.75 17.72 22.78
N MET A 507 32.55 17.08 23.63
CA MET A 507 32.19 16.78 25.02
C MET A 507 32.05 18.06 25.84
N ALA A 508 32.91 19.05 25.62
CA ALA A 508 32.80 20.37 26.26
C ALA A 508 31.54 21.12 25.78
N GLU A 509 31.21 21.02 24.49
CA GLU A 509 30.03 21.64 23.91
C GLU A 509 28.71 20.98 24.37
N LEU A 510 28.67 19.65 24.46
CA LEU A 510 27.57 18.91 25.05
C LEU A 510 27.39 19.26 26.52
N ARG A 511 28.48 19.32 27.31
CA ARG A 511 28.43 19.73 28.73
C ARG A 511 27.92 21.14 28.92
N LYS A 512 28.21 22.07 28.00
CA LYS A 512 27.71 23.45 28.04
C LYS A 512 26.18 23.53 27.94
N LYS A 513 25.55 22.57 27.25
CA LYS A 513 24.09 22.46 27.08
C LYS A 513 23.46 21.40 28.01
N SER A 514 24.24 20.85 28.95
CA SER A 514 23.78 19.78 29.84
C SER A 514 23.32 20.31 31.19
N GLU A 515 22.27 19.71 31.74
CA GLU A 515 21.80 19.97 33.09
C GLU A 515 22.06 18.74 33.98
N ILE A 516 22.16 18.97 35.29
CA ILE A 516 22.27 17.90 36.28
C ILE A 516 20.89 17.27 36.42
N VAL A 517 20.82 15.96 36.23
CA VAL A 517 19.58 15.21 36.35
C VAL A 517 19.30 14.90 37.82
N SER A 518 18.03 14.95 38.21
CA SER A 518 17.61 14.60 39.57
C SER A 518 17.94 13.14 39.87
N ASP A 519 18.20 12.80 41.15
CA ASP A 519 18.53 11.42 41.52
C ASP A 519 17.40 10.44 41.14
N THR A 520 16.15 10.87 41.22
CA THR A 520 14.99 10.06 40.82
C THR A 520 15.03 9.75 39.33
N ASP A 521 15.18 10.77 38.48
CA ASP A 521 15.22 10.61 37.02
C ASP A 521 16.47 9.82 36.59
N TYR A 522 17.61 10.07 37.22
CA TYR A 522 18.85 9.33 36.95
C TYR A 522 18.69 7.82 37.22
N ASN A 523 18.06 7.45 38.34
CA ASN A 523 17.85 6.06 38.69
C ASN A 523 16.85 5.37 37.75
N LEU A 524 15.77 6.07 37.39
CA LEU A 524 14.80 5.58 36.40
C LEU A 524 15.48 5.34 35.03
N LEU A 525 16.28 6.31 34.57
CA LEU A 525 17.06 6.21 33.34
C LEU A 525 18.04 5.05 33.37
N PHE A 526 18.81 4.92 34.46
CA PHE A 526 19.76 3.84 34.64
C PHE A 526 19.07 2.47 34.60
N GLN A 527 17.93 2.33 35.30
CA GLN A 527 17.18 1.08 35.32
C GLN A 527 16.63 0.73 33.94
N TYR A 528 16.09 1.70 33.20
CA TYR A 528 15.61 1.51 31.84
C TYR A 528 16.74 1.03 30.91
N LEU A 529 17.84 1.78 30.86
CA LEU A 529 18.98 1.46 30.01
C LEU A 529 19.58 0.08 30.34
N TYR A 530 19.75 -0.22 31.63
CA TYR A 530 20.29 -1.48 32.11
C TYR A 530 19.39 -2.68 31.72
N LYS A 531 18.07 -2.52 31.80
CA LYS A 531 17.11 -3.62 31.54
C LYS A 531 16.83 -3.83 30.06
N HIS A 532 16.83 -2.78 29.24
CA HIS A 532 16.25 -2.83 27.89
C HIS A 532 17.24 -2.70 26.74
N THR A 533 18.43 -2.13 26.95
CA THR A 533 19.40 -1.97 25.84
C THR A 533 20.28 -3.19 25.61
N GLY A 534 20.29 -4.15 26.55
CA GLY A 534 21.22 -5.29 26.52
C GLY A 534 22.70 -4.90 26.72
N LEU A 535 22.99 -3.61 26.93
CA LEU A 535 24.33 -3.09 27.17
C LEU A 535 24.65 -3.05 28.67
N ALA A 536 25.91 -3.29 29.03
CA ALA A 536 26.38 -3.33 30.41
C ALA A 536 26.56 -1.91 31.02
N TRP A 537 25.49 -1.13 31.10
CA TRP A 537 25.49 0.20 31.71
C TRP A 537 25.90 0.15 33.18
N ARG A 538 26.76 1.08 33.59
CA ARG A 538 27.20 1.26 34.99
C ARG A 538 26.73 2.59 35.56
N HIS A 539 26.28 2.54 36.80
CA HIS A 539 25.92 3.72 37.58
C HIS A 539 27.18 4.51 37.94
N VAL A 540 27.15 5.84 37.84
CA VAL A 540 28.30 6.73 38.11
C VAL A 540 28.95 6.52 39.48
N ASN A 541 28.15 6.23 40.51
CA ASN A 541 28.58 6.01 41.90
C ASN A 541 29.28 4.65 42.13
N ARG A 542 29.31 3.73 41.15
CA ARG A 542 29.98 2.41 41.26
C ARG A 542 31.45 2.44 40.85
N ALA A 543 32.20 3.41 41.37
CA ALA A 543 33.65 3.52 41.16
C ALA A 543 34.43 2.48 42.01
N PRO A 544 35.58 1.96 41.55
CA PRO A 544 36.26 2.27 40.29
C PRO A 544 35.62 1.56 39.08
N HIS A 545 35.67 2.25 37.93
CA HIS A 545 35.14 1.74 36.66
C HIS A 545 36.25 1.07 35.83
N PRO A 546 36.02 -0.15 35.29
CA PRO A 546 36.94 -0.80 34.36
C PRO A 546 37.15 0.02 33.08
N LEU A 547 38.29 -0.21 32.43
CA LEU A 547 38.59 0.41 31.14
C LEU A 547 37.50 0.08 30.11
N HIS A 548 37.01 1.09 29.39
CA HIS A 548 35.94 0.99 28.38
C HIS A 548 34.52 0.66 28.91
N SER A 549 34.26 0.83 30.21
CA SER A 549 32.90 0.68 30.73
C SER A 549 31.97 1.80 30.26
N ILE A 550 30.73 1.46 29.91
CA ILE A 550 29.68 2.42 29.57
C ILE A 550 29.07 2.92 30.88
N VAL A 551 29.38 4.17 31.26
CA VAL A 551 28.87 4.80 32.50
C VAL A 551 27.83 5.84 32.12
N LEU A 552 26.64 5.80 32.72
CA LEU A 552 25.64 6.83 32.50
C LEU A 552 26.08 8.13 33.21
N PRO A 553 26.31 9.24 32.48
CA PRO A 553 26.71 10.50 33.08
C PRO A 553 25.55 11.13 33.86
N ILE A 554 25.86 11.85 34.94
CA ILE A 554 24.87 12.59 35.74
C ILE A 554 24.41 13.89 35.08
N THR A 555 25.21 14.39 34.13
CA THR A 555 24.90 15.55 33.31
C THR A 555 24.49 15.09 31.92
N ILE A 556 23.30 15.51 31.49
CA ILE A 556 22.68 15.06 30.24
C ILE A 556 22.34 16.29 29.40
N PRO A 557 22.60 16.28 28.08
CA PRO A 557 22.24 17.38 27.19
C PRO A 557 20.72 17.60 27.19
N THR A 558 20.29 18.84 27.37
CA THR A 558 18.89 19.20 27.21
C THR A 558 18.58 19.41 25.73
N LEU A 559 17.59 18.70 25.21
CA LEU A 559 17.10 18.89 23.84
C LEU A 559 15.78 19.66 23.87
N GLU A 560 15.70 20.73 23.09
CA GLU A 560 14.44 21.47 22.89
C GLU A 560 13.58 20.84 21.80
N TYR A 561 14.24 20.18 20.85
CA TYR A 561 13.61 19.37 19.82
C TYR A 561 14.52 18.22 19.41
N PHE A 562 13.94 17.13 18.89
CA PHE A 562 14.66 16.10 18.15
C PHE A 562 13.87 15.70 16.92
N LYS A 563 14.58 15.15 15.93
CA LYS A 563 13.96 14.54 14.75
C LYS A 563 14.06 13.04 14.83
N HIS A 564 12.93 12.35 14.72
CA HIS A 564 12.88 10.90 14.58
C HIS A 564 11.92 10.56 13.44
N ARG A 565 12.39 9.73 12.49
CA ARG A 565 11.62 9.36 11.29
C ARG A 565 11.04 10.57 10.55
N SER A 566 11.86 11.63 10.42
CA SER A 566 11.49 12.92 9.80
C SER A 566 10.41 13.72 10.55
N ILE A 567 9.91 13.24 11.69
CA ILE A 567 9.01 13.96 12.58
C ILE A 567 9.84 14.74 13.59
N THR A 568 9.51 16.02 13.77
CA THR A 568 10.13 16.84 14.82
C THR A 568 9.25 16.77 16.06
N TYR A 569 9.85 16.34 17.17
CA TYR A 569 9.23 16.36 18.49
C TYR A 569 9.87 17.47 19.32
N SER A 570 9.10 18.16 20.15
CA SER A 570 9.59 19.27 20.98
C SER A 570 8.81 19.41 22.28
N THR A 571 9.31 20.21 23.24
CA THR A 571 8.57 20.50 24.48
C THR A 571 7.26 21.23 24.17
N ALA A 572 6.26 21.09 25.05
CA ALA A 572 5.02 21.87 24.98
C ALA A 572 5.28 23.38 24.93
N THR A 573 6.33 23.82 25.64
CA THR A 573 6.78 25.21 25.65
C THR A 573 7.42 25.67 24.33
N ALA A 574 7.98 24.75 23.54
CA ALA A 574 8.63 25.06 22.28
C ALA A 574 7.65 25.01 21.10
N HIS A 575 6.83 23.97 21.03
CA HIS A 575 5.76 23.85 20.05
C HIS A 575 4.71 22.85 20.53
N ASP A 576 3.49 23.32 20.75
CA ASP A 576 2.40 22.55 21.33
C ASP A 576 2.08 21.28 20.49
N GLY A 577 1.88 21.43 19.17
CA GLY A 577 1.58 20.30 18.29
C GLY A 577 2.68 19.21 18.18
N ASN A 578 3.96 19.58 18.24
CA ASN A 578 5.08 18.64 18.19
C ASN A 578 5.37 18.00 19.56
N SER A 579 4.70 18.46 20.60
CA SER A 579 4.86 17.94 21.96
C SER A 579 3.83 16.88 22.33
N ALA A 580 2.72 16.79 21.58
CA ALA A 580 1.75 15.74 21.73
C ALA A 580 2.33 14.40 21.26
N ILE A 581 2.26 13.38 22.12
CA ILE A 581 2.74 12.03 21.85
C ILE A 581 1.72 10.99 22.24
N GLN A 582 1.78 9.86 21.55
CA GLN A 582 1.15 8.62 21.95
C GLN A 582 2.25 7.60 22.25
N PHE A 583 2.16 6.92 23.38
CA PHE A 583 3.14 5.93 23.81
C PHE A 583 2.44 4.73 24.47
N TYR A 584 3.14 3.60 24.53
CA TYR A 584 2.63 2.36 25.11
C TYR A 584 3.29 2.12 26.46
N ASP A 585 2.60 1.45 27.37
CA ASP A 585 3.31 0.77 28.45
C ASP A 585 4.22 -0.32 27.84
N TYR A 586 5.41 -0.51 28.40
CA TYR A 586 6.35 -1.51 27.91
C TYR A 586 5.95 -2.92 28.34
N ASP A 587 4.87 -3.10 29.11
CA ASP A 587 4.39 -4.43 29.48
C ASP A 587 4.06 -5.26 28.21
N PRO A 588 4.85 -6.32 27.90
CA PRO A 588 4.65 -7.11 26.70
C PRO A 588 3.29 -7.82 26.67
N ASP A 589 2.63 -7.97 27.82
CA ASP A 589 1.32 -8.60 27.96
C ASP A 589 0.17 -7.59 28.00
N CYS A 590 0.46 -6.29 28.15
CA CYS A 590 -0.52 -5.20 28.25
C CYS A 590 -0.15 -4.02 27.32
N ARG A 591 -0.73 -4.00 26.11
CA ARG A 591 -0.60 -2.87 25.17
C ARG A 591 -1.59 -1.74 25.49
N THR A 592 -1.52 -1.18 26.68
CA THR A 592 -2.29 0.02 26.99
C THR A 592 -1.66 1.24 26.31
N ILE A 593 -2.49 1.99 25.59
CA ILE A 593 -2.08 3.18 24.84
C ILE A 593 -2.33 4.41 25.72
N TYR A 594 -1.32 5.26 25.85
CA TYR A 594 -1.40 6.54 26.54
C TYR A 594 -1.16 7.67 25.55
N THR A 595 -1.84 8.78 25.77
CA THR A 595 -1.55 10.06 25.13
C THR A 595 -1.06 11.04 26.17
N GLY A 596 -0.15 11.93 25.77
CA GLY A 596 0.40 12.92 26.67
C GLY A 596 1.17 13.99 25.93
N THR A 597 1.69 14.94 26.71
CA THR A 597 2.46 16.05 26.19
C THR A 597 3.85 16.00 26.80
N ILE A 598 4.88 16.18 25.98
CA ILE A 598 6.25 16.19 26.50
C ILE A 598 6.52 17.54 27.17
N LEU A 599 6.66 17.51 28.50
CA LEU A 599 6.85 18.72 29.31
C LEU A 599 8.32 19.02 29.63
N SER A 600 9.17 17.99 29.75
CA SER A 600 10.54 18.12 30.23
C SER A 600 11.58 17.90 29.12
N LYS A 601 12.60 18.76 29.08
CA LYS A 601 13.76 18.66 28.16
C LYS A 601 14.57 17.36 28.33
N ILE A 602 14.49 16.72 29.50
CA ILE A 602 15.24 15.48 29.82
C ILE A 602 14.62 14.26 29.16
N ALA A 603 13.28 14.21 29.05
CA ALA A 603 12.57 13.11 28.38
C ALA A 603 12.96 13.02 26.88
N PHE A 604 13.32 14.14 26.25
CA PHE A 604 13.72 14.19 24.84
C PHE A 604 15.06 13.53 24.54
N ALA A 605 15.99 13.52 25.48
CA ALA A 605 17.33 12.99 25.24
C ALA A 605 17.35 11.46 25.06
N PHE A 606 16.28 10.75 25.44
CA PHE A 606 16.27 9.29 25.58
C PHE A 606 15.08 8.59 24.91
N LEU A 607 14.33 9.24 24.01
CA LEU A 607 13.33 8.57 23.15
C LEU A 607 14.00 7.69 22.04
N PHE A 608 15.21 7.19 22.28
CA PHE A 608 16.07 6.43 21.36
C PHE A 608 16.66 5.19 22.01
#